data_AF-A0A9E3ISF4-F1
#
_entry.id   AF-A0A9E3ISF4-F1
#
_cell.length_a   1.000
_cell.length_b   1.000
_cell.length_c   1.000
_cell.angle_alpha   90.00
_cell.angle_beta   90.00
_cell.angle_gamma   90.00
#
_symmetry.space_group_name_H-M   'P 1'
#
loop_
_entity.id
_entity.type
_entity.pdbx_description
1 polymer ?
#
loop_
_entity_poly.entity_id
_entity_poly.type
_entity_poly.pdbx_seq_one_letter_code
_entity_poly.pdbx_strand_id
1 'polypeptide(L)'
;MRNASQSIAVHTDRIGTGLAGLLFLTCAALSGGLAWAHIASRGAICGADRIPHCGWCYSAAGFALAGLAAFALAFGPGAALQKLGLLQIKAR
;
A
#
# COMPACT_ATOMS: atom_id res chain seq x y z
N MET A 1 26.43 10.71 -21.21
CA MET A 1 25.84 9.35 -21.17
C MET A 1 25.18 8.99 -19.82
N ARG A 2 25.61 9.54 -18.67
CA ARG A 2 25.01 9.25 -17.33
C ARG A 2 23.52 9.61 -17.18
N ASN A 3 22.98 10.54 -17.97
CA ASN A 3 21.57 10.96 -17.88
C ASN A 3 20.58 9.88 -18.34
N ALA A 4 20.92 9.07 -19.35
CA ALA A 4 20.02 8.04 -19.86
C ALA A 4 19.91 6.85 -18.90
N SER A 5 21.03 6.42 -18.32
CA SER A 5 21.04 5.33 -17.33
C SER A 5 20.28 5.68 -16.05
N GLN A 6 20.36 6.94 -15.59
CA GLN A 6 19.63 7.39 -14.40
C GLN A 6 18.12 7.48 -14.65
N SER A 7 17.70 7.90 -15.85
CA SER A 7 16.28 7.93 -16.25
C SER A 7 15.65 6.54 -16.24
N ILE A 8 16.35 5.54 -16.78
CA ILE A 8 15.84 4.16 -16.87
C ILE A 8 15.68 3.54 -15.48
N ALA A 9 16.69 3.69 -14.61
CA ALA A 9 16.64 3.15 -13.24
C ALA A 9 15.46 3.70 -12.42
N VAL A 10 15.23 5.02 -12.47
CA VAL A 10 14.11 5.67 -11.78
C VAL A 10 12.76 5.17 -12.31
N HIS A 11 12.66 4.90 -13.61
CA HIS A 11 11.44 4.36 -14.20
C HIS A 11 11.18 2.92 -13.73
N THR A 12 12.21 2.08 -13.72
CA THR A 12 12.13 0.70 -13.24
C THR A 12 11.74 0.64 -11.76
N ASP A 13 12.33 1.49 -10.91
CA ASP A 13 11.99 1.56 -9.49
C ASP A 13 10.52 1.96 -9.27
N ARG A 14 10.02 2.95 -10.01
CA ARG A 14 8.61 3.36 -9.92
C ARG A 14 7.65 2.27 -10.36
N ILE A 15 7.96 1.57 -11.45
CA ILE A 15 7.13 0.45 -11.92
C ILE A 15 7.14 -0.68 -10.89
N GLY A 16 8.31 -1.05 -10.36
CA GLY A 16 8.44 -2.06 -9.32
C GLY A 16 7.67 -1.71 -8.05
N THR A 17 7.78 -0.46 -7.60
CA THR A 17 7.04 0.03 -6.43
C THR A 17 5.54 0.08 -6.67
N GLY A 18 5.11 0.45 -7.89
CA GLY A 18 3.70 0.44 -8.28
C GLY A 18 3.10 -0.96 -8.32
N LEU A 19 3.84 -1.95 -8.85
CA LEU A 19 3.45 -3.35 -8.85
C LEU A 19 3.37 -3.93 -7.43
N ALA A 20 4.34 -3.60 -6.56
CA ALA A 20 4.28 -3.98 -5.15
C ALA A 20 3.06 -3.37 -4.46
N GLY A 21 2.74 -2.11 -4.75
CA GLY A 21 1.52 -1.47 -4.24
C GLY A 21 0.24 -2.17 -4.70
N LEU A 22 0.16 -2.53 -5.97
CA LEU A 22 -0.97 -3.30 -6.50
C LEU A 22 -1.10 -4.67 -5.82
N LEU A 23 0.02 -5.37 -5.61
CA LEU A 23 0.04 -6.65 -4.90
C LEU A 23 -0.46 -6.52 -3.46
N PHE A 24 -0.05 -5.49 -2.73
CA PHE A 24 -0.57 -5.28 -1.39
C PHE A 24 -2.07 -4.97 -1.39
N LEU A 25 -2.56 -4.16 -2.34
CA LEU A 25 -4.01 -3.90 -2.46
C LEU A 25 -4.82 -5.17 -2.76
N THR A 26 -4.31 -6.09 -3.60
CA THR A 26 -4.99 -7.37 -3.84
C THR A 26 -4.98 -8.26 -2.60
N CYS A 27 -3.87 -8.32 -1.86
CA CYS A 27 -3.81 -8.99 -0.55
C CYS A 27 -4.78 -8.38 0.47
N ALA A 28 -4.97 -7.07 0.45
CA ALA A 28 -5.95 -6.38 1.30
C ALA A 28 -7.39 -6.81 0.97
N ALA A 29 -7.73 -6.88 -0.32
CA ALA A 29 -9.06 -7.32 -0.77
C ALA A 29 -9.35 -8.78 -0.38
N LEU A 30 -8.37 -9.68 -0.57
CA LEU A 30 -8.46 -11.08 -0.15
C LEU A 30 -8.67 -11.20 1.37
N SER A 31 -7.86 -10.48 2.15
CA SER A 31 -7.97 -10.48 3.62
C SER A 31 -9.31 -9.91 4.08
N GLY A 32 -9.79 -8.85 3.42
CA GLY A 32 -11.11 -8.26 3.68
C GLY A 32 -12.24 -9.26 3.41
N GLY A 33 -12.19 -9.97 2.28
CA GLY A 33 -13.17 -11.01 1.95
C GLY A 33 -13.22 -12.13 3.01
N LEU A 34 -12.06 -12.60 3.46
CA LEU A 34 -11.95 -13.60 4.54
C LEU A 34 -12.50 -13.06 5.87
N ALA A 35 -12.19 -11.81 6.21
CA ALA A 35 -12.71 -11.16 7.40
C ALA A 35 -14.25 -11.06 7.35
N TRP A 36 -14.82 -10.65 6.22
CA TRP A 36 -16.26 -10.59 6.02
C TRP A 36 -16.94 -11.94 6.16
N ALA A 37 -16.40 -12.99 5.53
CA ALA A 37 -16.92 -14.35 5.65
C ALA A 37 -16.87 -14.86 7.10
N HIS A 38 -15.82 -14.52 7.83
CA HIS A 38 -15.69 -14.87 9.24
C HIS A 38 -16.71 -14.12 10.12
N ILE A 39 -16.87 -12.82 9.93
CA ILE A 39 -17.85 -12.00 10.65
C ILE A 39 -19.27 -12.49 10.36
N ALA A 40 -19.59 -12.80 9.09
CA ALA A 40 -20.90 -13.31 8.68
C ALA A 40 -21.21 -14.67 9.33
N SER A 41 -20.25 -15.61 9.33
CA SER A 41 -20.45 -16.91 9.98
C SER A 41 -20.60 -16.79 11.49
N ARG A 42 -19.83 -15.91 12.15
CA ARG A 42 -19.98 -15.61 13.58
C ARG A 42 -21.32 -14.99 13.90
N GLY A 43 -21.79 -14.04 13.09
CA GLY A 43 -23.11 -13.43 13.25
C GLY A 43 -24.25 -14.43 13.08
N ALA A 44 -24.11 -15.39 12.17
CA ALA A 44 -25.10 -16.46 11.96
C ALA A 44 -25.15 -17.47 13.12
N ILE A 45 -24.01 -17.78 13.76
CA ILE A 45 -23.92 -18.81 14.81
C ILE A 45 -24.18 -18.23 16.21
N CYS A 46 -23.63 -17.05 16.52
CA CYS A 46 -23.59 -16.51 17.87
C CYS A 46 -24.55 -15.33 18.11
N GLY A 47 -25.24 -14.85 17.07
CA GLY A 47 -25.99 -13.59 17.13
C GLY A 47 -25.09 -12.36 16.96
N ALA A 48 -25.66 -11.24 16.52
CA ALA A 48 -24.93 -10.02 16.14
C ALA A 48 -24.44 -9.18 17.34
N ASP A 49 -23.94 -9.83 18.39
CA ASP A 49 -23.40 -9.15 19.56
C ASP A 49 -21.89 -8.96 19.38
N ARG A 50 -21.48 -7.69 19.22
CA ARG A 50 -20.09 -7.17 19.12
C ARG A 50 -19.05 -8.16 18.60
N ILE A 51 -18.84 -8.16 17.29
CA ILE A 51 -17.88 -9.05 16.64
C ILE A 51 -16.47 -8.46 16.82
N PRO A 52 -15.56 -9.09 17.60
CA PRO A 52 -14.21 -8.57 17.80
C PRO A 52 -13.41 -8.62 16.49
N HIS A 53 -12.52 -7.65 16.29
CA HIS A 53 -11.62 -7.62 15.14
C HIS A 53 -10.72 -8.86 15.14
N CYS A 54 -10.63 -9.54 13.99
CA CYS A 54 -9.83 -10.74 13.81
C CYS A 54 -8.53 -10.42 13.06
N GLY A 55 -7.59 -11.37 13.03
CA GLY A 55 -6.31 -11.22 12.32
C GLY A 55 -6.48 -10.77 10.87
N TRP A 56 -7.51 -11.27 10.16
CA TRP A 56 -7.80 -10.86 8.79
C TRP A 56 -8.20 -9.38 8.65
N CYS A 57 -8.88 -8.80 9.64
CA CYS A 57 -9.20 -7.37 9.65
C CYS A 57 -7.92 -6.52 9.73
N TYR A 58 -7.00 -6.90 10.62
CA TYR A 58 -5.72 -6.21 10.77
C TYR A 58 -4.83 -6.36 9.54
N SER A 59 -4.78 -7.56 8.95
CA SER A 59 -4.06 -7.81 7.70
C SER A 59 -4.64 -6.99 6.55
N ALA A 60 -5.97 -6.93 6.41
CA ALA A 60 -6.62 -6.13 5.38
C ALA A 60 -6.26 -4.64 5.50
N ALA A 61 -6.32 -4.09 6.71
CA ALA A 61 -5.93 -2.70 6.96
C ALA A 61 -4.44 -2.46 6.70
N GLY A 62 -3.57 -3.35 7.17
CA GLY A 62 -2.13 -3.24 6.97
C GLY A 62 -1.72 -3.29 5.50
N PHE A 63 -2.29 -4.24 4.75
CA PHE A 63 -2.05 -4.35 3.31
C PHE A 63 -2.63 -3.18 2.52
N ALA A 64 -3.79 -2.65 2.91
CA ALA A 64 -4.36 -1.47 2.27
C ALA A 64 -3.46 -0.24 2.46
N LEU A 65 -2.96 -0.01 3.68
CA LEU A 65 -2.03 1.08 3.99
C LEU A 65 -0.70 0.91 3.27
N ALA A 66 -0.12 -0.29 3.28
CA ALA A 66 1.12 -0.59 2.57
C ALA A 66 0.98 -0.39 1.05
N GLY A 67 -0.15 -0.84 0.49
CA GLY A 67 -0.47 -0.68 -0.93
C GLY A 67 -0.61 0.78 -1.33
N LEU A 68 -1.39 1.57 -0.58
CA LEU A 68 -1.55 3.01 -0.79
C LEU A 68 -0.22 3.76 -0.67
N ALA A 69 0.61 3.43 0.33
CA ALA A 69 1.92 4.04 0.51
C ALA A 69 2.86 3.75 -0.67
N ALA A 70 2.91 2.49 -1.13
CA ALA A 70 3.70 2.11 -2.29
C ALA A 70 3.19 2.78 -3.58
N PHE A 71 1.86 2.90 -3.76
CA PHE A 71 1.28 3.63 -4.88
C PHE A 71 1.63 5.13 -4.83
N ALA A 72 1.54 5.74 -3.64
CA ALA A 72 1.94 7.12 -3.42
C ALA A 72 3.43 7.34 -3.67
N LEU A 73 4.29 6.37 -3.40
CA LEU A 73 5.73 6.45 -3.74
C LEU A 73 5.97 6.28 -5.25
N ALA A 74 5.26 5.37 -5.90
CA ALA A 74 5.40 5.08 -7.32
C ALA A 74 4.93 6.22 -8.22
N PHE A 75 3.78 6.82 -7.89
CA PHE A 75 3.12 7.86 -8.70
C PHE A 75 3.16 9.24 -8.05
N GLY A 76 3.64 9.34 -6.81
CA GLY A 76 3.75 10.61 -6.13
C GLY A 76 4.72 11.55 -6.82
N PRO A 77 4.56 12.86 -6.60
CA PRO A 77 5.32 13.89 -7.28
C PRO A 77 6.73 14.03 -6.67
N GLY A 78 7.47 12.93 -6.50
CA GLY A 78 8.82 12.94 -5.92
C GLY A 78 9.77 13.91 -6.65
N ALA A 79 9.62 14.07 -7.97
CA ALA A 79 10.36 15.06 -8.75
C ALA A 79 9.88 16.51 -8.52
N ALA A 80 8.61 16.73 -8.18
CA ALA A 80 8.09 18.06 -7.86
C ALA A 80 8.46 18.48 -6.43
N LEU A 81 8.42 17.56 -5.45
CA LEU A 81 8.86 17.80 -4.08
C LEU A 81 10.37 18.05 -3.98
N GLN A 82 11.16 17.38 -4.83
CA GLN A 82 12.60 17.62 -4.96
C GLN A 82 12.91 18.96 -5.66
N LYS A 83 12.11 19.37 -6.66
CA LYS A 83 12.17 20.71 -7.28
C LYS A 83 11.70 21.84 -6.36
N LEU A 84 10.79 21.56 -5.43
CA LEU A 84 10.29 22.50 -4.40
C LEU A 84 11.26 22.68 -3.22
N GLY A 85 12.49 22.15 -3.30
CA GLY A 85 13.57 22.46 -2.36
C GLY A 85 13.48 21.79 -0.97
N LEU A 86 12.42 21.03 -0.68
CA LEU A 86 12.18 20.44 0.64
C LEU A 86 13.14 19.28 1.00
N LEU A 87 13.82 18.69 0.01
CA LEU A 87 14.81 17.61 0.21
C LEU A 87 16.26 18.11 0.32
N GLN A 88 16.51 19.42 0.26
CA GLN A 88 17.87 19.99 0.40
C GLN A 88 18.33 20.14 1.87
N ILE A 89 17.47 19.85 2.85
CA ILE A 89 17.77 20.09 4.28
C ILE A 89 18.75 19.05 4.86
N LYS A 90 19.08 17.97 4.15
CA LYS A 90 19.94 16.89 4.66
C LYS A 90 21.23 16.66 3.86
N ALA A 91 21.88 17.74 3.42
CA ALA A 91 23.21 17.68 2.84
C ALA A 91 24.08 18.90 3.23
N ARG A 92 24.06 19.28 4.51
CA ARG A 92 25.05 20.19 5.08
C ARG A 92 25.60 19.64 6.39
#